data_AF-A0A7V0UAM3-F1
#
_entry.id   AF-A0A7V0UAM3-F1
#
_cell.length_a   1.000
_cell.length_b   1.000
_cell.length_c   1.000
_cell.angle_alpha   90.00
_cell.angle_beta   90.00
_cell.angle_gamma   90.00
#
_symmetry.space_group_name_H-M   'P 1'
#
loop_
_entity.id
_entity.type
_entity.pdbx_description
1 polymer ?
#
loop_
_entity_poly.entity_id
_entity_poly.type
_entity_poly.pdbx_seq_one_letter_code
_entity_poly.pdbx_strand_id
1 'polypeptide(L)'
;MLQKLLEIHDMVTEKKYRDEKRYLYDKINWDLNAICIFGARGTGKTTMMIQHYHEKYGASKKALYISADHVFVASIGLYEVVDTYFKTGGEAIYI
;
A
#
# COMPACT_ATOMS: atom_id res chain seq x y z
N MET A 1 -3.73 13.51 12.57
CA MET A 1 -2.59 13.30 11.66
C MET A 1 -2.85 12.11 10.73
N LEU A 2 -2.95 10.90 11.29
CA LEU A 2 -3.27 9.66 10.55
C LEU A 2 -4.60 9.73 9.77
N GLN A 3 -5.61 10.47 10.24
CA GLN A 3 -6.92 10.56 9.59
C GLN A 3 -6.86 10.95 8.11
N LYS A 4 -6.04 11.94 7.74
CA LYS A 4 -5.90 12.37 6.33
C LYS A 4 -5.21 11.33 5.45
N LEU A 5 -4.34 10.49 6.04
CA LEU A 5 -3.69 9.40 5.33
C LEU A 5 -4.64 8.23 5.13
N LEU A 6 -5.50 7.97 6.12
CA LEU A 6 -6.56 6.97 6.04
C LEU A 6 -7.56 7.30 4.92
N GLU A 7 -7.90 8.58 4.72
CA GLU A 7 -8.76 9.00 3.59
C GLU A 7 -8.17 8.61 2.22
N ILE A 8 -6.86 8.81 2.02
CA ILE A 8 -6.19 8.43 0.78
C ILE A 8 -6.13 6.91 0.63
N HIS A 9 -5.83 6.22 1.74
CA HIS A 9 -5.82 4.77 1.79
C HIS A 9 -7.18 4.19 1.38
N ASP A 10 -8.28 4.69 1.96
CA ASP A 10 -9.63 4.26 1.64
C ASP A 10 -9.92 4.52 0.14
N MET A 11 -9.64 5.72 -0.36
CA MET A 11 -9.85 6.06 -1.79
C MET A 11 -9.10 5.15 -2.79
N VAL A 12 -7.91 4.65 -2.41
CA VAL A 12 -7.11 3.81 -3.30
C VAL A 12 -7.48 2.34 -3.15
N THR A 13 -7.71 1.87 -1.93
CA THR A 13 -8.03 0.48 -1.63
C THR A 13 -9.50 0.14 -1.92
N GLU A 14 -10.44 1.09 -1.87
CA GLU A 14 -11.83 0.82 -2.27
C GLU A 14 -12.00 0.58 -3.79
N LYS A 15 -10.96 0.85 -4.59
CA LYS A 15 -10.98 0.57 -6.02
C LYS A 15 -11.04 -0.93 -6.24
N LYS A 16 -12.19 -1.40 -6.71
CA LYS A 16 -12.36 -2.77 -7.20
C LYS A 16 -11.57 -2.96 -8.49
N TYR A 17 -10.51 -3.74 -8.41
CA TYR A 17 -9.80 -4.27 -9.57
C TYR A 17 -10.44 -5.59 -10.02
N ARG A 18 -10.12 -6.05 -11.24
CA ARG A 18 -10.54 -7.37 -11.71
C ARG A 18 -9.98 -8.45 -10.78
N ASP A 19 -10.76 -9.54 -10.62
CA ASP A 19 -10.35 -10.71 -9.84
C ASP A 19 -9.13 -11.41 -10.46
N GLU A 20 -8.90 -11.22 -11.76
CA GLU A 20 -7.69 -11.70 -12.45
C GLU A 20 -6.42 -11.01 -11.94
N LYS A 21 -5.51 -11.81 -11.39
CA LYS A 21 -4.19 -11.37 -10.94
C LYS A 21 -3.31 -10.96 -12.13
N ARG A 22 -2.46 -9.96 -11.92
CA ARG A 22 -1.46 -9.53 -12.94
C ARG A 22 -0.45 -10.66 -13.22
N TYR A 23 0.05 -10.75 -14.45
CA TYR A 23 0.94 -11.82 -14.92
C TYR A 23 2.25 -12.08 -14.13
N LEU A 24 2.71 -11.13 -13.31
CA LEU A 24 3.87 -11.32 -12.41
C LEU A 24 3.48 -11.62 -10.97
N TYR A 25 2.20 -11.56 -10.62
CA TYR A 25 1.73 -11.66 -9.24
C TYR A 25 2.22 -12.96 -8.57
N ASP A 26 1.99 -14.10 -9.24
CA ASP A 26 2.37 -15.42 -8.72
C ASP A 26 3.88 -15.70 -8.84
N LYS A 27 4.65 -14.78 -9.44
CA LYS A 27 6.12 -14.87 -9.53
C LYS A 27 6.82 -14.10 -8.42
N ILE A 28 6.09 -13.29 -7.65
CA ILE A 28 6.64 -12.51 -6.54
C ILE A 28 6.60 -13.37 -5.28
N ASN A 29 7.72 -13.45 -4.57
CA ASN A 29 7.76 -13.99 -3.21
C ASN A 29 7.21 -12.94 -2.23
N TRP A 30 5.92 -13.04 -1.90
CA TRP A 30 5.22 -12.11 -1.02
C TRP A 30 5.56 -12.25 0.48
N ASP A 31 6.35 -13.26 0.85
CA ASP A 31 6.79 -13.49 2.24
C ASP A 31 8.03 -12.68 2.62
N LEU A 32 8.60 -11.93 1.67
CA LEU A 32 9.73 -11.04 1.95
C LEU A 32 9.27 -9.80 2.75
N ASN A 33 10.11 -9.39 3.71
CA ASN A 33 9.84 -8.22 4.56
C ASN A 33 9.75 -6.89 3.78
N ALA A 34 10.40 -6.83 2.60
CA ALA A 34 10.38 -5.66 1.73
C ALA A 34 10.47 -6.10 0.27
N ILE A 35 9.60 -5.54 -0.57
CA ILE A 35 9.51 -5.84 -2.00
C ILE A 35 9.43 -4.52 -2.76
N CYS A 36 10.24 -4.37 -3.79
CA CYS A 36 10.17 -3.24 -4.72
C CYS A 36 9.64 -3.72 -6.07
N ILE A 37 8.52 -3.14 -6.53
CA ILE A 37 7.96 -3.40 -7.86
C ILE A 37 8.28 -2.21 -8.74
N PHE A 38 9.24 -2.36 -9.66
CA PHE A 38 9.70 -1.30 -10.56
C PHE A 38 9.22 -1.50 -12.00
N GLY A 39 9.07 -0.41 -12.76
CA GLY A 39 8.72 -0.44 -14.18
C GLY A 39 8.03 0.84 -14.67
N ALA A 40 7.78 0.92 -15.98
CA ALA A 40 7.17 2.09 -16.64
C ALA A 40 5.77 2.46 -16.07
N ARG A 41 5.34 3.71 -16.27
CA ARG A 41 3.99 4.14 -15.90
C ARG A 41 2.93 3.33 -16.66
N GLY A 42 1.84 2.97 -15.98
CA GLY A 42 0.73 2.24 -16.61
C GLY A 42 0.89 0.72 -16.73
N THR A 43 2.03 0.15 -16.34
CA THR A 43 2.25 -1.32 -16.40
C THR A 43 1.49 -2.14 -15.36
N GLY A 44 0.72 -1.49 -14.46
CA GLY A 44 -0.13 -2.15 -13.47
C GLY A 44 0.53 -2.42 -12.11
N LYS A 45 1.65 -1.76 -11.79
CA LYS A 45 2.35 -1.89 -10.50
C LYS A 45 1.43 -1.66 -9.30
N THR A 46 0.78 -0.50 -9.25
CA THR A 46 -0.17 -0.15 -8.19
C THR A 46 -1.35 -1.12 -8.15
N THR A 47 -1.85 -1.57 -9.32
CA THR A 47 -2.90 -2.60 -9.36
C THR A 47 -2.45 -3.89 -8.68
N MET A 48 -1.26 -4.39 -8.99
CA MET A 48 -0.72 -5.62 -8.39
C MET A 48 -0.53 -5.49 -6.88
N MET A 49 -0.04 -4.32 -6.45
CA MET A 49 0.14 -4.00 -5.04
C MET A 49 -1.20 -3.99 -4.27
N ILE A 50 -2.24 -3.36 -4.83
CA ILE A 50 -3.56 -3.33 -4.20
C ILE A 50 -4.27 -4.69 -4.27
N GLN A 51 -4.06 -5.48 -5.32
CA GLN A 51 -4.52 -6.87 -5.37
C GLN A 51 -3.95 -7.69 -4.21
N HIS A 52 -2.65 -7.55 -3.92
CA HIS A 52 -2.02 -8.22 -2.77
C HIS A 52 -2.51 -7.70 -1.43
N TYR A 53 -2.70 -6.38 -1.31
CA TYR A 53 -3.32 -5.78 -0.13
C TYR A 53 -4.68 -6.43 0.16
N HIS A 54 -5.56 -6.57 -0.84
CA HIS A 54 -6.87 -7.18 -0.66
C HIS A 54 -6.81 -8.66 -0.31
N GLU A 55 -5.94 -9.43 -0.96
CA GLU A 55 -5.81 -10.86 -0.68
C GLU A 55 -5.29 -11.12 0.74
N LYS A 56 -4.33 -10.32 1.22
CA LYS A 56 -3.68 -10.53 2.52
C LYS A 56 -4.43 -9.87 3.70
N TYR A 57 -4.93 -8.66 3.50
CA TYR A 57 -5.51 -7.83 4.57
C TYR A 57 -7.01 -7.59 4.43
N GLY A 58 -7.60 -7.82 3.25
CA GLY A 58 -9.02 -7.61 3.01
C GLY A 58 -9.43 -6.15 3.26
N ALA A 59 -10.29 -5.94 4.26
CA ALA A 59 -10.73 -4.62 4.75
C ALA A 59 -10.05 -4.22 6.08
N SER A 60 -8.99 -4.93 6.49
CA SER A 60 -8.32 -4.69 7.75
C SER A 60 -7.42 -3.45 7.69
N LYS A 61 -7.49 -2.61 8.71
CA LYS A 61 -6.57 -1.47 8.90
C LYS A 61 -5.15 -1.87 9.32
N LYS A 62 -4.84 -3.18 9.29
CA LYS A 62 -3.52 -3.77 9.58
C LYS A 62 -2.50 -3.51 8.48
N ALA A 63 -2.91 -3.06 7.30
CA ALA A 63 -2.01 -2.49 6.33
C ALA A 63 -2.43 -1.07 5.93
N LEU A 64 -1.47 -0.20 5.68
CA LEU A 64 -1.69 1.18 5.27
C LEU A 64 -1.08 1.43 3.90
N TYR A 65 -1.87 2.07 3.04
CA TYR A 65 -1.38 2.62 1.77
C TYR A 65 -1.03 4.09 1.97
N ILE A 66 0.16 4.49 1.53
CA ILE A 66 0.65 5.86 1.63
C ILE A 66 1.15 6.28 0.26
N SER A 67 0.65 7.38 -0.28
CA SER A 67 1.32 8.03 -1.40
C SER A 67 2.54 8.81 -0.88
N ALA A 68 3.76 8.35 -1.19
CA ALA A 68 4.99 9.04 -0.77
C ALA A 68 5.07 10.49 -1.29
N ASP A 69 4.48 10.76 -2.46
CA ASP A 69 4.45 12.08 -3.09
C ASP A 69 3.38 13.01 -2.47
N HIS A 70 2.59 12.54 -1.51
CA HIS A 70 1.55 13.36 -0.89
C HIS A 70 2.17 14.45 -0.01
N VAL A 71 1.70 15.70 -0.16
CA VAL A 71 2.23 16.90 0.53
C VAL A 71 2.33 16.71 2.05
N PHE A 72 1.37 16.00 2.63
CA PHE A 72 1.38 15.72 4.07
C PHE A 72 2.54 14.81 4.49
N VAL A 73 2.82 13.77 3.70
CA VAL A 73 3.95 12.86 3.95
C VAL A 73 5.26 13.60 3.75
N ALA A 74 5.35 14.45 2.73
CA ALA A 74 6.52 15.32 2.53
C ALA A 74 6.75 16.29 3.70
N SER A 75 5.67 16.77 4.34
CA SER A 75 5.77 17.72 5.46
C SER A 75 6.19 17.10 6.79
N ILE A 76 5.81 15.85 7.06
CA ILE A 76 6.10 15.14 8.31
C ILE A 76 7.33 14.23 8.17
N GLY A 77 7.56 13.70 6.97
CA GLY A 77 8.54 12.68 6.69
C GLY A 77 7.93 11.28 6.71
N LEU A 78 8.27 10.48 5.69
CA LEU A 78 7.77 9.10 5.55
C LEU A 78 8.09 8.24 6.78
N TYR A 79 9.29 8.39 7.35
CA TYR A 79 9.72 7.64 8.52
C TYR A 79 8.77 7.87 9.71
N GLU A 80 8.50 9.12 10.06
CA GLU A 80 7.67 9.48 11.22
C GLU A 80 6.23 8.99 11.05
N VAL A 81 5.70 9.08 9.82
CA VAL A 81 4.38 8.55 9.48
C VAL A 81 4.31 7.04 9.71
N VAL A 82 5.30 6.31 9.18
CA VAL A 82 5.36 4.85 9.27
C VAL A 82 5.57 4.38 10.70
N ASP A 83 6.49 5.01 11.44
CA ASP A 83 6.73 4.72 12.86
C ASP A 83 5.48 4.92 13.72
N THR A 84 4.76 6.04 13.52
CA THR A 84 3.49 6.30 14.20
C THR A 84 2.46 5.21 13.87
N TYR A 85 2.37 4.79 12.61
CA TYR A 85 1.42 3.75 12.20
C TYR A 85 1.72 2.39 12.86
N PHE A 86 2.97 1.94 12.84
CA PHE A 86 3.35 0.68 13.48
C PHE A 86 3.10 0.70 15.00
N LYS A 87 3.33 1.83 15.67
CA LYS A 87 3.00 2.01 17.10
C LYS A 87 1.51 1.88 17.41
N THR A 88 0.63 2.04 16.42
CA THR A 88 -0.83 1.83 16.56
C THR A 88 -1.29 0.39 16.28
N GLY A 89 -0.35 -0.55 16.09
CA GLY A 89 -0.66 -1.95 15.79
C GLY A 89 -0.79 -2.27 14.30
N GLY A 90 -0.28 -1.40 13.43
CA GLY A 90 -0.13 -1.68 12.01
C GLY A 90 0.89 -2.80 11.75
N GLU A 91 0.72 -3.54 10.65
CA GLU A 91 1.55 -4.71 10.32
C GLU A 91 2.29 -4.55 8.98
N ALA A 92 1.78 -3.73 8.05
CA ALA A 92 2.43 -3.50 6.76
C ALA A 92 2.17 -2.11 6.16
N ILE A 93 3.10 -1.68 5.31
CA ILE A 93 3.02 -0.43 4.55
C ILE A 93 3.10 -0.75 3.06
N TYR A 94 2.26 -0.07 2.27
CA TYR A 94 2.30 -0.02 0.82
C TYR A 94 2.54 1.43 0.38
N ILE A 95 3.45 1.64 -0.57
CA ILE A 95 3.89 2.97 -1.04
C ILE A 95 3.73 3.09 -2.56
#